data_AF-A0A355F6Y4-F1
#
_entry.id   AF-A0A355F6Y4-F1
#
_cell.length_a   1.000
_cell.length_b   1.000
_cell.length_c   1.000
_cell.angle_alpha   90.00
_cell.angle_beta   90.00
_cell.angle_gamma   90.00
#
_symmetry.space_group_name_H-M   'P 1'
#
loop_
_entity.id
_entity.type
_entity.pdbx_description
1 polymer ?
#
loop_
_entity_poly.entity_id
_entity_poly.type
_entity_poly.pdbx_seq_one_letter_code
_entity_poly.pdbx_strand_id
1 'polypeptide(L)'
;RGHLVTVPEYFLQAEGANGKTEPLSWTCGQDELPQPLEDLPVQTLKTPAEGWPPLAAALPSLHTVTIAVDTDNELMGQKFSDNTTTATNYVAALIAAMNVIYERDLNIRLLQGNTNLRVSTTPDPYSQNPDPTFGSATTAQLNEVSNYWFINYGGITRGLAMMLSGKSPNPNSSSGIASVNALCNTSSGYSFSQVFKFVGSTGATDAFVVGHELGHNFGSRHTHNPAGYNPPIDTCASTSNTGLFNCVATCGAAQCTVLQADGALACNVCPAPTTINGVPNVEGTLMSYCHLIQPFGSCHASNVFHPRTVDLITSLTTPKIGICVFSAVTPPTLSLVSPNHGLASGGTAVTLTGTNFQSGATVTFGGTPAASVTFNNATSLSVVTPARAAGTVNVVITNPDTGTVTGTNAYTFDPLPTLSALTPNRGTIAGGTSVAITGANFQNGATVNFGGTNVAVTFNNSTQLTVTSPAHATGTVGVTVTNPDGGAVTRTSAYFYTPPPAVTDFYTLTPCRVFDTRNPNGPSGGPIFAANAERNFTVAGSCGVPANAVAIMTNVTIINPTVSGYLSVDPGNAFFLGTATMTFQTGEILANNATLMLATDGTGTVKVLNGSGGTVHVALDVTGYYAP
;
A
#
# COMPACT_ATOMS: atom_id res chain seq x y z
N ARG A 1 -10.78 -18.40 4.45
CA ARG A 1 -11.57 -19.66 4.53
C ARG A 1 -11.76 -19.91 6.03
N GLY A 2 -12.90 -19.74 6.66
CA GLY A 2 -14.29 -19.75 6.21
C GLY A 2 -15.01 -20.46 7.36
N HIS A 3 -15.89 -19.76 8.06
CA HIS A 3 -17.00 -20.27 8.87
C HIS A 3 -17.74 -19.05 9.40
N LEU A 4 -18.69 -18.55 8.61
CA LEU A 4 -19.85 -17.85 9.16
C LEU A 4 -20.61 -18.92 9.94
N VAL A 5 -20.54 -18.84 11.27
CA VAL A 5 -21.34 -19.70 12.15
C VAL A 5 -22.73 -19.08 12.19
N THR A 6 -23.69 -19.80 11.61
CA THR A 6 -25.11 -19.59 11.80
C THR A 6 -25.45 -19.56 13.29
N VAL A 7 -26.10 -18.48 13.70
CA VAL A 7 -26.69 -18.29 15.04
C VAL A 7 -27.67 -19.44 15.31
N PRO A 8 -27.71 -20.04 16.53
CA PRO A 8 -28.75 -21.00 16.87
C PRO A 8 -30.14 -20.36 16.79
N GLU A 9 -31.08 -21.08 16.19
CA GLU A 9 -32.45 -20.70 15.79
C GLU A 9 -33.42 -20.21 16.90
N TYR A 10 -32.94 -19.82 18.08
CA TYR A 10 -33.81 -19.32 19.17
C TYR A 10 -34.00 -17.80 19.18
N PHE A 11 -33.42 -17.06 18.24
CA PHE A 11 -33.75 -15.63 18.03
C PHE A 11 -35.00 -15.41 17.17
N LEU A 12 -35.65 -16.49 16.70
CA LEU A 12 -36.81 -16.44 15.80
C LEU A 12 -37.97 -17.31 16.32
N GLN A 13 -38.71 -16.83 17.32
CA GLN A 13 -40.12 -17.23 17.46
C GLN A 13 -40.96 -15.99 17.79
N ALA A 14 -41.77 -15.56 16.81
CA ALA A 14 -42.99 -14.84 17.10
C ALA A 14 -44.04 -15.88 17.54
N GLU A 15 -44.78 -15.59 18.60
CA GLU A 15 -45.99 -16.34 18.94
C GLU A 15 -46.97 -16.28 17.75
N GLY A 16 -47.00 -17.32 16.93
CA GLY A 16 -48.14 -17.59 16.06
C GLY A 16 -49.30 -18.01 16.94
N ALA A 17 -50.47 -17.38 16.74
CA ALA A 17 -51.66 -17.44 17.60
C ALA A 17 -52.21 -18.85 17.97
N ASN A 18 -51.63 -19.95 17.46
CA ASN A 18 -52.12 -21.33 17.67
C ASN A 18 -51.07 -22.33 18.22
N GLY A 19 -49.88 -21.89 18.65
CA GLY A 19 -49.06 -22.65 19.62
C GLY A 19 -48.56 -24.06 19.25
N LYS A 20 -48.23 -24.37 17.98
CA LYS A 20 -47.52 -25.62 17.64
C LYS A 20 -46.40 -25.41 16.62
N THR A 21 -45.23 -25.98 16.93
CA THR A 21 -44.01 -26.03 16.11
C THR A 21 -43.98 -27.31 15.27
N GLU A 22 -43.89 -27.20 13.95
CA GLU A 22 -43.49 -28.31 13.06
C GLU A 22 -42.29 -27.86 12.22
N PRO A 23 -41.27 -28.71 12.00
CA PRO A 23 -40.02 -28.32 11.35
C PRO A 23 -40.17 -28.29 9.82
N LEU A 24 -39.75 -27.17 9.19
CA LEU A 24 -39.63 -27.06 7.75
C LEU A 24 -38.28 -27.63 7.28
N SER A 25 -38.32 -28.54 6.30
CA SER A 25 -37.14 -29.14 5.69
C SER A 25 -36.46 -28.19 4.69
N TRP A 26 -35.16 -27.94 4.86
CA TRP A 26 -34.33 -27.06 4.03
C TRP A 26 -33.54 -27.82 2.95
N THR A 27 -33.37 -27.20 1.76
CA THR A 27 -32.52 -27.73 0.68
C THR A 27 -31.45 -26.69 0.29
N CYS A 28 -30.19 -27.10 0.24
CA CYS A 28 -29.05 -26.20 0.07
C CYS A 28 -29.00 -25.53 -1.32
N GLY A 29 -28.83 -24.20 -1.34
CA GLY A 29 -28.51 -23.42 -2.56
C GLY A 29 -29.70 -22.83 -3.33
N GLN A 30 -30.90 -22.84 -2.77
CA GLN A 30 -32.10 -22.23 -3.39
C GLN A 30 -32.85 -21.23 -2.48
N ASP A 31 -32.67 -21.28 -1.17
CA ASP A 31 -33.38 -20.42 -0.21
C ASP A 31 -32.43 -19.40 0.46
N GLU A 32 -32.81 -18.12 0.47
CA GLU A 32 -32.09 -17.01 1.13
C GLU A 32 -32.61 -16.77 2.56
N LEU A 33 -31.73 -16.27 3.45
CA LEU A 33 -32.03 -15.93 4.85
C LEU A 33 -33.19 -14.91 4.95
N PRO A 34 -34.11 -15.05 5.91
CA PRO A 34 -35.15 -14.06 6.12
C PRO A 34 -34.56 -12.82 6.82
N GLN A 35 -34.29 -11.79 6.01
CA GLN A 35 -34.02 -10.38 6.34
C GLN A 35 -32.72 -10.07 7.12
N PRO A 36 -32.04 -8.95 6.80
CA PRO A 36 -30.82 -8.51 7.45
C PRO A 36 -31.03 -8.04 8.91
N LEU A 37 -29.96 -8.10 9.73
CA LEU A 37 -29.92 -7.75 11.17
C LEU A 37 -30.42 -6.34 11.51
N GLU A 38 -30.58 -5.49 10.49
CA GLU A 38 -31.01 -4.10 10.52
C GLU A 38 -32.51 -3.98 10.88
N ASP A 39 -33.28 -5.06 10.66
CA ASP A 39 -34.74 -5.09 10.80
C ASP A 39 -35.24 -5.89 12.03
N LEU A 40 -34.33 -6.29 12.94
CA LEU A 40 -34.76 -6.77 14.27
C LEU A 40 -35.58 -5.66 14.95
N PRO A 41 -36.74 -5.96 15.58
CA PRO A 41 -37.43 -4.94 16.35
C PRO A 41 -36.46 -4.52 17.45
N VAL A 42 -35.94 -3.31 17.29
CA VAL A 42 -35.15 -2.61 18.28
C VAL A 42 -35.98 -2.71 19.57
N GLN A 43 -35.56 -3.51 20.56
CA GLN A 43 -35.87 -3.09 21.91
C GLN A 43 -35.26 -1.71 21.97
N THR A 44 -36.11 -0.67 21.98
CA THR A 44 -35.75 0.75 21.94
C THR A 44 -34.92 1.08 23.17
N LEU A 45 -33.68 0.60 23.20
CA LEU A 45 -32.55 1.28 23.77
C LEU A 45 -32.49 2.55 22.95
N LYS A 46 -32.96 3.64 23.56
CA LYS A 46 -32.93 4.97 22.94
C LYS A 46 -31.56 5.14 22.31
N THR A 47 -31.53 5.34 20.99
CA THR A 47 -30.36 5.91 20.35
C THR A 47 -29.97 7.16 21.14
N PRO A 48 -28.67 7.51 21.23
CA PRO A 48 -28.31 8.85 21.68
C PRO A 48 -29.20 9.83 20.92
N ALA A 49 -29.87 10.74 21.63
CA ALA A 49 -30.66 11.76 20.96
C ALA A 49 -29.77 12.41 19.88
N GLU A 50 -30.28 12.61 18.67
CA GLU A 50 -29.55 13.24 17.57
C GLU A 50 -28.93 14.55 18.09
N GLY A 51 -27.60 14.58 18.28
CA GLY A 51 -26.90 15.74 18.86
C GLY A 51 -25.82 15.41 19.89
N TRP A 52 -25.71 14.16 20.35
CA TRP A 52 -24.60 13.75 21.21
C TRP A 52 -23.40 13.36 20.35
N PRO A 53 -22.22 13.98 20.49
CA PRO A 53 -21.03 13.44 19.87
C PRO A 53 -20.81 12.04 20.48
N PRO A 54 -20.60 10.99 19.68
CA PRO A 54 -20.15 9.74 20.27
C PRO A 54 -18.86 10.04 21.04
N LEU A 55 -18.80 9.68 22.33
CA LEU A 55 -17.58 9.82 23.14
C LEU A 55 -16.42 8.95 22.58
N ALA A 56 -16.66 8.19 21.51
CA ALA A 56 -15.66 7.69 20.57
C ALA A 56 -14.73 8.79 20.00
N ALA A 57 -15.04 10.08 20.17
CA ALA A 57 -14.18 11.19 19.79
C ALA A 57 -12.77 11.15 20.42
N ALA A 58 -12.57 10.41 21.52
CA ALA A 58 -11.25 10.29 22.17
C ALA A 58 -10.38 9.14 21.62
N LEU A 59 -10.94 8.22 20.82
CA LEU A 59 -10.22 7.15 20.11
C LEU A 59 -10.74 7.10 18.67
N PRO A 60 -10.03 7.68 17.67
CA PRO A 60 -10.58 7.92 16.33
C PRO A 60 -10.78 6.64 15.46
N SER A 61 -10.35 5.47 15.94
CA SER A 61 -10.43 4.18 15.25
C SER A 61 -10.86 3.08 16.20
N LEU A 62 -11.61 2.07 15.73
CA LEU A 62 -12.00 0.92 16.53
C LEU A 62 -10.77 0.17 17.04
N HIS A 63 -10.65 0.02 18.36
CA HIS A 63 -9.59 -0.76 18.99
C HIS A 63 -10.09 -2.17 19.32
N THR A 64 -9.17 -3.10 19.56
CA THR A 64 -9.47 -4.49 19.87
C THR A 64 -8.74 -4.91 21.12
N VAL A 65 -9.38 -5.69 21.98
CA VAL A 65 -8.73 -6.30 23.15
C VAL A 65 -8.99 -7.80 23.12
N THR A 66 -7.92 -8.58 23.23
CA THR A 66 -8.04 -10.06 23.28
C THR A 66 -8.36 -10.53 24.70
N ILE A 67 -9.45 -11.28 24.85
CA ILE A 67 -9.94 -11.82 26.12
C ILE A 67 -9.66 -13.32 26.18
N ALA A 68 -8.78 -13.75 27.08
CA ALA A 68 -8.61 -15.17 27.35
C ALA A 68 -9.80 -15.69 28.17
N VAL A 69 -10.19 -16.94 27.97
CA VAL A 69 -11.37 -17.55 28.58
C VAL A 69 -10.97 -18.85 29.25
N ASP A 70 -11.43 -19.08 30.47
CA ASP A 70 -11.40 -20.38 31.14
C ASP A 70 -12.80 -20.75 31.62
N THR A 71 -13.00 -22.04 31.86
CA THR A 71 -14.25 -22.61 32.37
C THR A 71 -13.95 -23.60 33.49
N ASP A 72 -14.95 -23.95 34.29
CA ASP A 72 -14.85 -25.07 35.24
C ASP A 72 -15.64 -26.30 34.74
N ASN A 73 -15.37 -27.42 35.41
CA ASN A 73 -16.04 -28.68 35.14
C ASN A 73 -17.55 -28.59 35.34
N GLU A 74 -18.01 -27.80 36.30
CA GLU A 74 -19.42 -27.60 36.59
C GLU A 74 -20.12 -26.92 35.41
N LEU A 75 -19.54 -25.86 34.84
CA LEU A 75 -20.12 -25.19 33.69
C LEU A 75 -20.17 -26.14 32.49
N MET A 76 -19.05 -26.80 32.20
CA MET A 76 -18.94 -27.70 31.05
C MET A 76 -19.88 -28.89 31.17
N GLY A 77 -19.92 -29.56 32.33
CA GLY A 77 -20.79 -30.70 32.57
C GLY A 77 -22.27 -30.32 32.64
N GLN A 78 -22.63 -29.25 33.36
CA GLN A 78 -24.03 -28.92 33.65
C GLN A 78 -24.71 -28.17 32.50
N LYS A 79 -24.02 -27.24 31.84
CA LYS A 79 -24.61 -26.40 30.77
C LYS A 79 -24.40 -26.97 29.38
N PHE A 80 -23.28 -27.64 29.15
CA PHE A 80 -22.90 -28.11 27.81
C PHE A 80 -22.78 -29.63 27.68
N SER A 81 -22.97 -30.39 28.77
CA SER A 81 -22.75 -31.84 28.78
C SER A 81 -21.37 -32.22 28.20
N ASP A 82 -20.35 -31.44 28.56
CA ASP A 82 -18.96 -31.52 28.06
C ASP A 82 -18.78 -31.32 26.54
N ASN A 83 -19.81 -30.85 25.84
CA ASN A 83 -19.72 -30.53 24.42
C ASN A 83 -18.92 -29.23 24.19
N THR A 84 -17.64 -29.39 23.87
CA THR A 84 -16.72 -28.27 23.66
C THR A 84 -17.12 -27.37 22.50
N THR A 85 -17.69 -27.91 21.42
CA THR A 85 -18.19 -27.10 20.29
C THR A 85 -19.32 -26.17 20.72
N THR A 86 -20.27 -26.68 21.51
CA THR A 86 -21.39 -25.88 22.03
C THR A 86 -20.88 -24.80 22.99
N ALA A 87 -19.93 -25.15 23.87
CA ALA A 87 -19.31 -24.21 24.79
C ALA A 87 -18.50 -23.11 24.06
N THR A 88 -17.71 -23.46 23.03
CA THR A 88 -16.99 -22.46 22.21
C THR A 88 -17.95 -21.52 21.50
N ASN A 89 -19.04 -22.03 20.91
CA ASN A 89 -20.05 -21.21 20.25
C ASN A 89 -20.76 -20.28 21.25
N TYR A 90 -21.05 -20.76 22.45
CA TYR A 90 -21.60 -19.95 23.52
C TYR A 90 -20.66 -18.82 23.93
N VAL A 91 -19.36 -19.10 24.13
CA VAL A 91 -18.36 -18.07 24.46
C VAL A 91 -18.25 -17.02 23.35
N ALA A 92 -18.26 -17.44 22.08
CA ALA A 92 -18.24 -16.51 20.95
C ALA A 92 -19.50 -15.63 20.91
N ALA A 93 -20.68 -16.22 21.14
CA ALA A 93 -21.95 -15.48 21.19
C ALA A 93 -22.00 -14.49 22.36
N LEU A 94 -21.46 -14.89 23.52
CA LEU A 94 -21.32 -14.04 24.70
C LEU A 94 -20.45 -12.81 24.40
N ILE A 95 -19.28 -13.00 23.78
CA ILE A 95 -18.37 -11.92 23.38
C ILE A 95 -19.01 -11.02 22.33
N ALA A 96 -19.72 -11.59 21.34
CA ALA A 96 -20.44 -10.82 20.33
C ALA A 96 -21.54 -9.95 20.94
N ALA A 97 -22.30 -10.47 21.91
CA ALA A 97 -23.32 -9.71 22.63
C ALA A 97 -22.71 -8.56 23.44
N MET A 98 -21.57 -8.79 24.11
CA MET A 98 -20.86 -7.72 24.84
C MET A 98 -20.32 -6.64 23.89
N ASN A 99 -19.86 -7.00 22.68
CA ASN A 99 -19.36 -6.04 21.69
C ASN A 99 -20.39 -4.98 21.28
N VAL A 100 -21.70 -5.28 21.35
CA VAL A 100 -22.76 -4.27 21.13
C VAL A 100 -22.60 -3.08 22.08
N ILE A 101 -22.20 -3.35 23.34
CA ILE A 101 -22.02 -2.32 24.36
C ILE A 101 -20.63 -1.70 24.27
N TYR A 102 -19.58 -2.53 24.19
CA TYR A 102 -18.18 -2.07 24.23
C TYR A 102 -17.74 -1.31 22.97
N GLU A 103 -18.21 -1.70 21.79
CA GLU A 103 -17.91 -0.95 20.56
C GLU A 103 -18.67 0.38 20.55
N ARG A 104 -19.93 0.37 20.97
CA ARG A 104 -20.79 1.57 21.01
C ARG A 104 -20.31 2.60 22.03
N ASP A 105 -20.06 2.19 23.27
CA ASP A 105 -19.79 3.11 24.37
C ASP A 105 -18.30 3.42 24.55
N LEU A 106 -17.41 2.48 24.18
CA LEU A 106 -15.97 2.57 24.45
C LEU A 106 -15.10 2.56 23.18
N ASN A 107 -15.67 2.35 22.00
CA ASN A 107 -14.94 2.14 20.74
C ASN A 107 -13.90 1.01 20.82
N ILE A 108 -14.26 -0.08 21.52
CA ILE A 108 -13.43 -1.26 21.75
C ILE A 108 -14.19 -2.53 21.35
N ARG A 109 -13.59 -3.34 20.50
CA ARG A 109 -14.03 -4.69 20.14
C ARG A 109 -13.28 -5.74 20.97
N LEU A 110 -14.01 -6.54 21.71
CA LEU A 110 -13.49 -7.71 22.40
C LEU A 110 -13.28 -8.85 21.38
N LEU A 111 -12.11 -9.47 21.43
CA LEU A 111 -11.78 -10.65 20.62
C LEU A 111 -11.62 -11.85 21.54
N GLN A 112 -12.17 -12.99 21.14
CA GLN A 112 -11.94 -14.25 21.85
C GLN A 112 -10.48 -14.68 21.66
N GLY A 113 -9.75 -14.79 22.77
CA GLY A 113 -8.39 -15.26 22.83
C GLY A 113 -8.30 -16.73 23.22
N ASN A 114 -7.19 -17.09 23.88
CA ASN A 114 -6.96 -18.44 24.37
C ASN A 114 -8.14 -18.92 25.23
N THR A 115 -8.79 -20.01 24.82
CA THR A 115 -10.00 -20.53 25.46
C THR A 115 -9.71 -21.93 26.02
N ASN A 116 -9.73 -22.07 27.34
CA ASN A 116 -9.57 -23.33 28.05
C ASN A 116 -10.95 -23.86 28.45
N LEU A 117 -11.34 -25.00 27.88
CA LEU A 117 -12.60 -25.68 28.19
C LEU A 117 -12.33 -26.89 29.10
N ARG A 118 -12.77 -26.82 30.36
CA ARG A 118 -12.50 -27.86 31.37
C ARG A 118 -13.65 -28.83 31.44
N VAL A 119 -13.57 -29.88 30.63
CA VAL A 119 -14.58 -30.94 30.61
C VAL A 119 -14.54 -31.77 31.90
N SER A 120 -15.71 -32.22 32.36
CA SER A 120 -15.90 -32.87 33.67
C SER A 120 -15.06 -34.14 33.89
N THR A 121 -14.57 -34.75 32.80
CA THR A 121 -13.70 -35.93 32.83
C THR A 121 -12.24 -35.63 33.19
N THR A 122 -11.86 -34.34 33.27
CA THR A 122 -10.52 -33.90 33.63
C THR A 122 -10.54 -33.31 35.04
N PRO A 123 -9.54 -33.56 35.92
CA PRO A 123 -9.51 -32.90 37.23
C PRO A 123 -9.54 -31.37 37.10
N ASP A 124 -10.50 -30.75 37.77
CA ASP A 124 -10.63 -29.29 37.84
C ASP A 124 -9.54 -28.72 38.75
N PRO A 125 -8.71 -27.76 38.31
CA PRO A 125 -7.74 -27.11 39.20
C PRO A 125 -8.40 -26.14 40.19
N TYR A 126 -9.68 -25.81 40.01
CA TYR A 126 -10.39 -24.85 40.86
C TYR A 126 -11.17 -25.60 41.93
N SER A 127 -10.91 -25.27 43.19
CA SER A 127 -11.49 -25.92 44.37
C SER A 127 -12.30 -24.98 45.26
N GLN A 128 -12.15 -23.66 45.07
CA GLN A 128 -12.86 -22.67 45.87
C GLN A 128 -14.35 -22.67 45.56
N ASN A 129 -15.15 -22.62 46.63
CA ASN A 129 -16.60 -22.61 46.56
C ASN A 129 -17.16 -21.17 46.61
N PRO A 130 -18.39 -20.98 46.09
CA PRO A 130 -19.12 -19.72 46.28
C PRO A 130 -19.36 -19.43 47.77
N ASP A 131 -19.74 -18.19 48.06
CA ASP A 131 -20.14 -17.78 49.41
C ASP A 131 -21.24 -18.74 49.93
N PRO A 132 -21.07 -19.35 51.12
CA PRO A 132 -22.01 -20.36 51.62
C PRO A 132 -23.36 -19.78 52.06
N THR A 133 -23.46 -18.46 52.26
CA THR A 133 -24.65 -17.77 52.75
C THR A 133 -25.52 -17.25 51.60
N PHE A 134 -24.89 -16.65 50.59
CA PHE A 134 -25.56 -15.97 49.48
C PHE A 134 -25.28 -16.60 48.11
N GLY A 135 -24.37 -17.56 48.04
CA GLY A 135 -24.02 -18.24 46.79
C GLY A 135 -23.27 -17.38 45.78
N SER A 136 -22.73 -16.24 46.22
CA SER A 136 -22.06 -15.27 45.36
C SER A 136 -20.59 -15.63 45.10
N ALA A 137 -20.03 -15.12 44.00
CA ALA A 137 -18.62 -15.23 43.66
C ALA A 137 -17.76 -14.54 44.72
N THR A 138 -16.65 -15.17 45.10
CA THR A 138 -15.79 -14.70 46.20
C THR A 138 -14.40 -14.28 45.75
N THR A 139 -13.76 -13.43 46.55
CA THR A 139 -12.34 -13.07 46.36
C THR A 139 -11.42 -14.30 46.39
N ALA A 140 -11.77 -15.34 47.15
CA ALA A 140 -11.01 -16.59 47.17
C ALA A 140 -11.05 -17.29 45.80
N GLN A 141 -12.23 -17.34 45.15
CA GLN A 141 -12.37 -17.88 43.80
C GLN A 141 -11.58 -17.07 42.76
N LEU A 142 -11.68 -15.74 42.80
CA LEU A 142 -10.90 -14.88 41.90
C LEU A 142 -9.39 -15.07 42.07
N ASN A 143 -8.91 -15.15 43.32
CA ASN A 143 -7.50 -15.35 43.62
C ASN A 143 -6.99 -16.72 43.16
N GLU A 144 -7.78 -17.79 43.36
CA GLU A 144 -7.41 -19.14 42.91
C GLU A 144 -7.22 -19.17 41.38
N VAL A 145 -8.20 -18.64 40.64
CA VAL A 145 -8.14 -18.55 39.18
C VAL A 145 -6.96 -17.69 38.73
N SER A 146 -6.79 -16.51 39.32
CA SER A 146 -5.72 -15.57 38.97
C SER A 146 -4.35 -16.18 39.18
N ASN A 147 -4.13 -16.86 40.31
CA ASN A 147 -2.86 -17.50 40.63
C ASN A 147 -2.57 -18.67 39.68
N TYR A 148 -3.58 -19.53 39.43
CA TYR A 148 -3.42 -20.64 38.50
C TYR A 148 -3.08 -20.13 37.09
N TRP A 149 -3.80 -19.12 36.60
CA TRP A 149 -3.54 -18.53 35.28
C TRP A 149 -2.20 -17.83 35.20
N PHE A 150 -1.80 -17.11 36.24
CA PHE A 150 -0.51 -16.44 36.28
C PHE A 150 0.64 -17.46 36.17
N ILE A 151 0.55 -18.57 36.90
CA ILE A 151 1.59 -19.62 36.91
C ILE A 151 1.60 -20.40 35.59
N ASN A 152 0.45 -20.82 35.09
CA ASN A 152 0.38 -21.77 33.97
C ASN A 152 0.25 -21.08 32.60
N TYR A 153 -0.29 -19.86 32.56
CA TYR A 153 -0.66 -19.15 31.34
C TYR A 153 -0.23 -17.66 31.36
N GLY A 154 0.65 -17.26 32.28
CA GLY A 154 1.13 -15.88 32.42
C GLY A 154 1.83 -15.33 31.16
N GLY A 155 2.40 -16.22 30.33
CA GLY A 155 3.05 -15.86 29.07
C GLY A 155 2.11 -15.62 27.88
N ILE A 156 0.80 -15.87 28.02
CA ILE A 156 -0.18 -15.62 26.94
C ILE A 156 -0.49 -14.13 26.86
N THR A 157 -0.18 -13.50 25.71
CA THR A 157 -0.58 -12.13 25.39
C THR A 157 -2.09 -12.00 25.39
N ARG A 158 -2.63 -11.14 26.24
CA ARG A 158 -4.06 -10.89 26.42
C ARG A 158 -4.29 -9.53 27.06
N GLY A 159 -5.51 -9.02 26.96
CA GLY A 159 -5.97 -7.90 27.78
C GLY A 159 -6.35 -8.29 29.18
N LEU A 160 -7.06 -9.41 29.32
CA LEU A 160 -7.43 -9.99 30.60
C LEU A 160 -7.81 -11.47 30.37
N ALA A 161 -7.93 -12.23 31.46
CA ALA A 161 -8.56 -13.54 31.44
C ALA A 161 -9.90 -13.51 32.18
N MET A 162 -10.93 -14.08 31.59
CA MET A 162 -12.24 -14.27 32.23
C MET A 162 -12.46 -15.74 32.55
N MET A 163 -12.96 -16.01 33.75
CA MET A 163 -13.43 -17.31 34.17
C MET A 163 -14.95 -17.35 34.12
N LEU A 164 -15.49 -18.32 33.38
CA LEU A 164 -16.91 -18.62 33.36
C LEU A 164 -17.14 -19.86 34.21
N SER A 165 -17.90 -19.71 35.29
CA SER A 165 -18.08 -20.75 36.30
C SER A 165 -19.53 -21.20 36.39
N GLY A 166 -19.72 -22.52 36.49
CA GLY A 166 -20.98 -23.16 36.82
C GLY A 166 -21.15 -23.38 38.32
N LYS A 167 -20.21 -22.95 39.17
CA LYS A 167 -20.27 -23.13 40.64
C LYS A 167 -21.15 -22.09 41.32
N SER A 168 -22.47 -22.29 41.22
CA SER A 168 -23.49 -21.54 41.97
C SER A 168 -24.41 -22.48 42.76
N PRO A 169 -24.81 -22.17 44.00
CA PRO A 169 -25.71 -23.03 44.77
C PRO A 169 -27.17 -22.97 44.30
N ASN A 170 -27.53 -21.94 43.53
CA ASN A 170 -28.85 -21.81 42.92
C ASN A 170 -28.70 -21.80 41.39
N PRO A 171 -29.38 -22.69 40.65
CA PRO A 171 -29.30 -22.71 39.19
C PRO A 171 -29.80 -21.40 38.53
N ASN A 172 -30.57 -20.57 39.26
CA ASN A 172 -31.13 -19.27 38.89
C ASN A 172 -30.36 -18.07 39.48
N SER A 173 -29.07 -18.23 39.78
CA SER A 173 -28.26 -17.14 40.34
C SER A 173 -26.98 -16.96 39.55
N SER A 174 -26.77 -15.73 39.08
CA SER A 174 -25.50 -15.25 38.54
C SER A 174 -24.86 -14.27 39.52
N SER A 175 -23.55 -14.30 39.59
CA SER A 175 -22.77 -13.32 40.36
C SER A 175 -21.38 -13.21 39.76
N GLY A 176 -20.63 -12.18 40.16
CA GLY A 176 -19.28 -12.04 39.66
C GLY A 176 -18.40 -11.19 40.57
N ILE A 177 -17.12 -11.26 40.28
CA ILE A 177 -16.09 -10.44 40.90
C ILE A 177 -14.94 -10.26 39.92
N ALA A 178 -14.34 -9.08 39.89
CA ALA A 178 -13.24 -8.78 39.01
C ALA A 178 -12.27 -7.78 39.62
N SER A 179 -11.05 -7.79 39.11
CA SER A 179 -10.07 -6.76 39.43
C SER A 179 -10.43 -5.44 38.76
N VAL A 180 -10.16 -4.33 39.46
CA VAL A 180 -10.42 -2.99 38.95
C VAL A 180 -9.14 -2.40 38.35
N ASN A 181 -9.26 -1.72 37.19
CA ASN A 181 -8.14 -1.07 36.49
C ASN A 181 -6.98 -2.01 36.11
N ALA A 182 -7.29 -3.27 35.78
CA ALA A 182 -6.30 -4.32 35.58
C ALA A 182 -6.06 -4.70 34.11
N LEU A 183 -6.53 -3.88 33.16
CA LEU A 183 -6.32 -4.10 31.73
C LEU A 183 -4.82 -4.23 31.36
N CYS A 184 -4.52 -5.24 30.53
CA CYS A 184 -3.18 -5.67 30.13
C CYS A 184 -2.25 -6.06 31.30
N ASN A 185 -2.77 -6.33 32.50
CA ASN A 185 -1.94 -6.74 33.64
C ASN A 185 -2.01 -8.25 33.83
N THR A 186 -0.90 -8.97 33.62
CA THR A 186 -0.89 -10.43 33.73
C THR A 186 -1.02 -10.94 35.17
N SER A 187 -0.75 -10.12 36.18
CA SER A 187 -0.86 -10.50 37.59
C SER A 187 -2.22 -10.17 38.22
N SER A 188 -3.00 -9.28 37.62
CA SER A 188 -4.30 -8.85 38.18
C SER A 188 -5.45 -8.75 37.19
N GLY A 189 -5.22 -8.82 35.88
CA GLY A 189 -6.23 -8.68 34.82
C GLY A 189 -7.13 -9.92 34.71
N TYR A 190 -8.01 -10.09 35.69
CA TYR A 190 -8.87 -11.25 35.86
C TYR A 190 -10.31 -10.84 36.19
N SER A 191 -11.25 -11.63 35.69
CA SER A 191 -12.66 -11.59 36.07
C SER A 191 -13.15 -13.01 36.32
N PHE A 192 -14.08 -13.14 37.26
CA PHE A 192 -14.73 -14.39 37.61
C PHE A 192 -16.23 -14.16 37.57
N SER A 193 -16.93 -14.91 36.71
CA SER A 193 -18.37 -14.78 36.54
C SER A 193 -19.02 -16.15 36.71
N GLN A 194 -19.91 -16.26 37.68
CA GLN A 194 -20.86 -17.35 37.79
C GLN A 194 -22.02 -17.09 36.85
N VAL A 195 -22.19 -17.95 35.85
CA VAL A 195 -23.22 -17.81 34.81
C VAL A 195 -24.42 -18.73 35.10
N PHE A 196 -25.60 -18.39 34.56
CA PHE A 196 -26.81 -19.16 34.80
C PHE A 196 -26.71 -20.59 34.24
N LYS A 197 -27.26 -21.56 34.99
CA LYS A 197 -27.14 -23.00 34.71
C LYS A 197 -28.26 -23.59 33.85
N PHE A 198 -29.37 -22.87 33.68
CA PHE A 198 -30.54 -23.38 32.93
C PHE A 198 -30.34 -23.27 31.41
N VAL A 199 -30.79 -24.30 30.69
CA VAL A 199 -30.86 -24.34 29.21
C VAL A 199 -31.83 -23.31 28.59
N GLY A 200 -32.69 -22.68 29.40
CA GLY A 200 -33.63 -21.64 28.98
C GLY A 200 -33.19 -20.20 29.30
N SER A 201 -32.06 -20.00 29.99
CA SER A 201 -31.47 -18.67 30.17
C SER A 201 -30.91 -18.21 28.82
N THR A 202 -31.47 -17.15 28.27
CA THR A 202 -30.94 -16.53 27.04
C THR A 202 -29.52 -16.05 27.32
N GLY A 203 -28.57 -16.28 26.41
CA GLY A 203 -27.18 -15.79 26.56
C GLY A 203 -27.06 -14.28 26.81
N ALA A 204 -28.14 -13.52 26.64
CA ALA A 204 -28.26 -12.11 26.99
C ALA A 204 -28.00 -11.83 28.48
N THR A 205 -28.57 -12.61 29.41
CA THR A 205 -28.39 -12.36 30.86
C THR A 205 -26.95 -12.64 31.31
N ASP A 206 -26.36 -13.69 30.77
CA ASP A 206 -24.94 -14.01 31.00
C ASP A 206 -24.03 -12.93 30.40
N ALA A 207 -24.37 -12.38 29.21
CA ALA A 207 -23.61 -11.28 28.59
C ALA A 207 -23.60 -10.02 29.44
N PHE A 208 -24.67 -9.74 30.18
CA PHE A 208 -24.73 -8.61 31.08
C PHE A 208 -23.85 -8.78 32.31
N VAL A 209 -23.91 -9.94 32.97
CA VAL A 209 -23.08 -10.23 34.16
C VAL A 209 -21.62 -10.26 33.77
N VAL A 210 -21.27 -10.99 32.72
CA VAL A 210 -19.89 -11.10 32.25
C VAL A 210 -19.38 -9.75 31.73
N GLY A 211 -20.20 -9.02 30.96
CA GLY A 211 -19.87 -7.67 30.52
C GLY A 211 -19.67 -6.70 31.68
N HIS A 212 -20.49 -6.78 32.73
CA HIS A 212 -20.32 -6.01 33.96
C HIS A 212 -18.98 -6.30 34.62
N GLU A 213 -18.64 -7.58 34.84
CA GLU A 213 -17.38 -7.95 35.47
C GLU A 213 -16.14 -7.57 34.63
N LEU A 214 -16.25 -7.71 33.31
CA LEU A 214 -15.22 -7.20 32.41
C LEU A 214 -15.05 -5.69 32.55
N GLY A 215 -16.14 -4.94 32.73
CA GLY A 215 -16.13 -3.49 32.90
C GLY A 215 -15.20 -3.02 34.03
N HIS A 216 -15.07 -3.79 35.11
CA HIS A 216 -14.14 -3.48 36.20
C HIS A 216 -12.68 -3.47 35.75
N ASN A 217 -12.28 -4.43 34.92
CA ASN A 217 -10.91 -4.50 34.40
C ASN A 217 -10.57 -3.28 33.53
N PHE A 218 -11.56 -2.73 32.82
CA PHE A 218 -11.43 -1.49 32.06
C PHE A 218 -11.46 -0.23 32.95
N GLY A 219 -11.88 -0.36 34.21
CA GLY A 219 -11.85 0.70 35.21
C GLY A 219 -13.20 1.23 35.65
N SER A 220 -14.29 0.59 35.23
CA SER A 220 -15.60 0.85 35.81
C SER A 220 -15.61 0.43 37.28
N ARG A 221 -16.17 1.28 38.14
CA ARG A 221 -16.40 0.98 39.56
C ARG A 221 -17.85 0.47 39.76
N HIS A 222 -18.14 -0.23 40.86
CA HIS A 222 -19.48 -0.75 41.18
C HIS A 222 -20.42 0.36 41.66
N THR A 223 -21.74 0.14 41.53
CA THR A 223 -22.77 1.15 41.85
C THR A 223 -23.82 0.70 42.90
N HIS A 224 -23.66 -0.46 43.55
CA HIS A 224 -24.61 -0.98 44.56
C HIS A 224 -23.91 -1.63 45.78
N ASN A 225 -24.58 -1.59 46.94
CA ASN A 225 -24.09 -2.03 48.26
C ASN A 225 -23.86 -3.56 48.35
N PRO A 226 -22.67 -4.04 48.78
CA PRO A 226 -22.46 -5.41 49.22
C PRO A 226 -22.54 -5.48 50.75
N ALA A 227 -23.70 -5.78 51.32
CA ALA A 227 -23.85 -6.01 52.77
C ALA A 227 -23.13 -7.29 53.28
N GLY A 228 -22.07 -7.76 52.59
CA GLY A 228 -21.28 -8.95 52.96
C GLY A 228 -19.77 -8.81 52.74
N TYR A 229 -19.26 -7.74 52.15
CA TYR A 229 -17.82 -7.59 51.87
C TYR A 229 -17.16 -6.56 52.79
N ASN A 230 -16.23 -7.03 53.63
CA ASN A 230 -15.37 -6.21 54.48
C ASN A 230 -13.89 -6.48 54.14
N PRO A 231 -13.12 -5.46 53.67
CA PRO A 231 -13.53 -4.08 53.44
C PRO A 231 -14.38 -3.91 52.16
N PRO A 232 -15.22 -2.85 52.08
CA PRO A 232 -15.99 -2.52 50.88
C PRO A 232 -15.08 -2.13 49.71
N ILE A 233 -15.39 -2.63 48.50
CA ILE A 233 -14.47 -2.56 47.35
C ILE A 233 -14.54 -1.21 46.58
N ASP A 234 -15.63 -0.41 46.63
CA ASP A 234 -15.57 1.03 46.28
C ASP A 234 -16.75 1.90 46.79
N THR A 235 -16.71 3.19 46.43
CA THR A 235 -17.27 4.39 47.10
C THR A 235 -18.56 4.97 46.50
N CYS A 236 -19.22 4.32 45.53
CA CYS A 236 -20.55 4.77 45.08
C CYS A 236 -21.71 4.35 46.01
N ALA A 237 -21.43 3.54 47.05
CA ALA A 237 -22.35 3.29 48.16
C ALA A 237 -21.59 3.00 49.47
N SER A 238 -20.49 3.71 49.75
CA SER A 238 -19.79 3.47 51.02
C SER A 238 -20.59 4.03 52.18
N THR A 239 -20.88 3.21 53.19
CA THR A 239 -20.76 3.70 54.57
C THR A 239 -19.35 3.42 55.08
N SER A 240 -18.77 4.48 55.67
CA SER A 240 -17.56 4.57 56.48
C SER A 240 -16.19 4.28 55.83
N ASN A 241 -15.56 5.31 55.26
CA ASN A 241 -14.38 5.94 55.92
C ASN A 241 -13.66 7.07 55.14
N THR A 242 -14.21 7.60 54.03
CA THR A 242 -13.53 8.73 53.33
C THR A 242 -14.39 9.95 53.03
N GLY A 243 -15.56 10.09 53.67
CA GLY A 243 -16.24 11.39 53.79
C GLY A 243 -16.68 12.09 52.49
N LEU A 244 -16.82 11.38 51.36
CA LEU A 244 -17.07 12.00 50.05
C LEU A 244 -18.40 11.65 49.37
N PHE A 245 -19.27 10.84 49.99
CA PHE A 245 -20.64 10.68 49.50
C PHE A 245 -21.65 10.55 50.64
N ASN A 246 -22.57 11.50 50.71
CA ASN A 246 -23.67 11.57 51.67
C ASN A 246 -24.96 11.46 50.85
N CYS A 247 -25.75 10.39 51.03
CA CYS A 247 -27.00 10.16 50.27
C CYS A 247 -27.89 11.42 50.28
N VAL A 248 -28.02 12.07 51.44
CA VAL A 248 -28.78 13.31 51.60
C VAL A 248 -28.15 14.50 50.88
N ALA A 249 -26.82 14.56 50.76
CA ALA A 249 -26.14 15.60 50.00
C ALA A 249 -26.17 15.35 48.48
N THR A 250 -26.23 14.09 48.03
CA THR A 250 -26.16 13.77 46.61
C THR A 250 -27.53 13.66 45.93
N CYS A 251 -28.52 13.05 46.56
CA CYS A 251 -29.87 12.89 45.99
C CYS A 251 -30.97 13.52 46.86
N GLY A 252 -30.63 14.13 48.00
CA GLY A 252 -31.61 14.75 48.90
C GLY A 252 -32.34 13.73 49.77
N ALA A 253 -32.69 14.14 51.01
CA ALA A 253 -33.28 13.24 52.00
C ALA A 253 -34.58 12.53 51.55
N ALA A 254 -35.34 13.17 50.66
CA ALA A 254 -36.60 12.64 50.13
C ALA A 254 -36.41 11.51 49.09
N GLN A 255 -35.21 11.36 48.52
CA GLN A 255 -34.90 10.35 47.50
C GLN A 255 -34.02 9.20 48.03
N CYS A 256 -33.72 9.23 49.33
CA CYS A 256 -33.05 8.16 50.07
C CYS A 256 -34.10 7.27 50.75
N THR A 257 -34.27 6.03 50.30
CA THR A 257 -35.14 5.05 50.98
C THR A 257 -34.31 3.93 51.59
N VAL A 258 -34.80 3.40 52.72
CA VAL A 258 -34.27 2.18 53.33
C VAL A 258 -34.73 0.99 52.48
N LEU A 259 -33.80 0.32 51.80
CA LEU A 259 -34.13 -0.77 50.87
C LEU A 259 -33.80 -2.17 51.41
N GLN A 260 -33.18 -2.30 52.58
CA GLN A 260 -32.86 -3.59 53.19
C GLN A 260 -33.13 -3.61 54.70
N ALA A 261 -33.26 -4.82 55.26
CA ALA A 261 -33.60 -5.10 56.66
C ALA A 261 -32.57 -4.58 57.69
N ASP A 262 -31.46 -4.00 57.24
CA ASP A 262 -30.34 -3.48 58.04
C ASP A 262 -30.37 -1.95 58.24
N GLY A 263 -31.32 -1.23 57.62
CA GLY A 263 -31.51 0.21 57.83
C GLY A 263 -30.65 1.14 56.95
N ALA A 264 -29.93 0.62 55.94
CA ALA A 264 -29.10 1.43 55.05
C ALA A 264 -29.93 2.24 54.02
N LEU A 265 -29.55 3.51 53.80
CA LEU A 265 -30.17 4.42 52.82
C LEU A 265 -29.52 4.28 51.43
N ALA A 266 -30.32 4.06 50.39
CA ALA A 266 -29.88 4.08 49.00
C ALA A 266 -30.61 5.17 48.20
N CYS A 267 -29.92 5.80 47.23
CA CYS A 267 -30.57 6.69 46.27
C CYS A 267 -31.40 5.84 45.29
N ASN A 268 -32.71 6.08 45.23
CA ASN A 268 -33.62 5.43 44.27
C ASN A 268 -33.54 6.00 42.84
N VAL A 269 -32.47 6.75 42.53
CA VAL A 269 -32.38 7.57 41.32
C VAL A 269 -30.97 7.44 40.75
N CYS A 270 -30.88 7.24 39.44
CA CYS A 270 -29.64 7.34 38.68
C CYS A 270 -28.90 8.66 38.99
N PRO A 271 -27.57 8.75 38.77
CA PRO A 271 -26.86 10.02 38.85
C PRO A 271 -27.65 11.10 38.10
N ALA A 272 -27.91 12.23 38.75
CA ALA A 272 -28.66 13.30 38.11
C ALA A 272 -27.96 13.70 36.80
N PRO A 273 -28.71 14.07 35.75
CA PRO A 273 -28.12 14.57 34.52
C PRO A 273 -27.13 15.70 34.83
N THR A 274 -25.86 15.55 34.44
CA THR A 274 -24.81 16.56 34.72
C THR A 274 -24.15 17.04 33.44
N THR A 275 -23.59 18.25 33.46
CA THR A 275 -22.79 18.75 32.35
C THR A 275 -21.37 18.16 32.41
N ILE A 276 -20.94 17.48 31.36
CA ILE A 276 -19.58 16.89 31.25
C ILE A 276 -18.95 17.38 29.94
N ASN A 277 -17.72 17.90 30.01
CA ASN A 277 -16.96 18.39 28.86
C ASN A 277 -17.75 19.38 27.97
N GLY A 278 -18.59 20.22 28.59
CA GLY A 278 -19.42 21.21 27.89
C GLY A 278 -20.76 20.68 27.35
N VAL A 279 -21.03 19.37 27.49
CA VAL A 279 -22.30 18.76 27.08
C VAL A 279 -23.25 18.70 28.27
N PRO A 280 -24.40 19.41 28.27
CA PRO A 280 -25.34 19.42 29.37
C PRO A 280 -26.21 18.15 29.43
N ASN A 281 -26.74 17.83 30.61
CA ASN A 281 -27.72 16.75 30.85
C ASN A 281 -27.25 15.34 30.46
N VAL A 282 -26.00 15.00 30.78
CA VAL A 282 -25.42 13.68 30.51
C VAL A 282 -26.05 12.62 31.41
N GLU A 283 -26.70 11.63 30.79
CA GLU A 283 -27.34 10.47 31.42
C GLU A 283 -26.58 9.17 31.07
N GLY A 284 -26.34 8.32 32.06
CA GLY A 284 -25.70 7.01 31.88
C GLY A 284 -25.64 6.22 33.17
N THR A 285 -25.68 4.89 33.09
CA THR A 285 -25.41 4.04 34.25
C THR A 285 -23.90 3.86 34.38
N LEU A 286 -23.30 4.03 35.56
CA LEU A 286 -22.05 3.31 35.83
C LEU A 286 -22.39 1.81 35.70
N MET A 287 -21.54 0.95 35.10
CA MET A 287 -21.86 -0.49 34.89
C MET A 287 -22.52 -1.04 36.15
N SER A 288 -23.83 -1.19 36.10
CA SER A 288 -24.64 -1.48 37.26
C SER A 288 -25.76 -2.38 36.83
N TYR A 289 -26.06 -3.33 37.71
CA TYR A 289 -27.20 -4.22 37.56
C TYR A 289 -28.54 -3.45 37.49
N CYS A 290 -28.56 -2.13 37.69
CA CYS A 290 -29.75 -1.27 37.62
C CYS A 290 -30.41 -1.27 36.22
N HIS A 291 -29.67 -1.55 35.15
CA HIS A 291 -30.28 -1.75 33.82
C HIS A 291 -30.96 -3.12 33.66
N LEU A 292 -30.74 -4.06 34.59
CA LEU A 292 -31.12 -5.48 34.48
C LEU A 292 -32.42 -5.84 35.21
N ILE A 293 -33.02 -4.93 35.98
CA ILE A 293 -34.20 -5.26 36.80
C ILE A 293 -35.25 -4.14 36.71
N GLN A 294 -36.29 -4.35 35.91
CA GLN A 294 -37.58 -3.66 36.08
C GLN A 294 -38.31 -4.35 37.26
N PRO A 295 -38.83 -3.58 38.24
CA PRO A 295 -39.70 -2.43 38.01
C PRO A 295 -39.11 -1.07 38.43
N PHE A 296 -37.79 -0.92 38.56
CA PHE A 296 -37.16 0.34 39.02
C PHE A 296 -37.08 1.39 37.90
N GLY A 297 -38.26 1.84 37.45
CA GLY A 297 -38.49 2.70 36.28
C GLY A 297 -38.07 4.17 36.41
N SER A 298 -36.79 4.46 36.65
CA SER A 298 -36.31 5.86 36.65
C SER A 298 -34.95 6.09 35.97
N CYS A 299 -34.21 5.04 35.61
CA CYS A 299 -32.95 5.17 34.88
C CYS A 299 -33.20 5.21 33.36
N HIS A 300 -33.60 6.37 32.85
CA HIS A 300 -33.48 6.66 31.42
C HIS A 300 -31.99 6.80 31.08
N ALA A 301 -31.33 5.71 30.70
CA ALA A 301 -29.92 5.75 30.31
C ALA A 301 -29.78 5.32 28.85
N SER A 302 -29.29 6.23 28.02
CA SER A 302 -28.91 5.95 26.63
C SER A 302 -27.54 5.24 26.52
N ASN A 303 -26.69 5.34 27.55
CA ASN A 303 -25.38 4.71 27.64
C ASN A 303 -25.29 3.75 28.83
N VAL A 304 -24.61 2.62 28.61
CA VAL A 304 -24.36 1.58 29.62
C VAL A 304 -23.11 1.90 30.44
N PHE A 305 -22.14 2.61 29.86
CA PHE A 305 -21.04 3.26 30.59
C PHE A 305 -21.30 4.75 30.77
N HIS A 306 -21.24 5.22 32.02
CA HIS A 306 -21.30 6.64 32.34
C HIS A 306 -20.12 7.41 31.69
N PRO A 307 -20.30 8.61 31.13
CA PRO A 307 -19.22 9.31 30.40
C PRO A 307 -17.94 9.59 31.19
N ARG A 308 -18.01 9.84 32.51
CA ARG A 308 -16.79 9.88 33.35
C ARG A 308 -16.01 8.56 33.38
N THR A 309 -16.71 7.44 33.26
CA THR A 309 -16.12 6.11 33.16
C THR A 309 -15.49 5.91 31.79
N VAL A 310 -16.12 6.40 30.73
CA VAL A 310 -15.54 6.37 29.37
C VAL A 310 -14.24 7.20 29.31
N ASP A 311 -14.21 8.40 29.92
CA ASP A 311 -12.99 9.22 30.03
C ASP A 311 -11.88 8.47 30.78
N LEU A 312 -12.23 7.82 31.91
CA LEU A 312 -11.29 7.01 32.67
C LEU A 312 -10.77 5.81 31.86
N ILE A 313 -11.66 5.04 31.23
CA ILE A 313 -11.32 3.90 30.37
C ILE A 313 -10.41 4.35 29.23
N THR A 314 -10.69 5.50 28.62
CA THR A 314 -9.85 6.08 27.57
C THR A 314 -8.45 6.40 28.08
N SER A 315 -8.34 6.99 29.28
CA SER A 315 -7.05 7.26 29.91
C SER A 315 -6.27 5.98 30.25
N LEU A 316 -6.96 4.88 30.55
CA LEU A 316 -6.37 3.57 30.85
C LEU A 316 -5.96 2.81 29.58
N THR A 317 -6.70 2.97 28.49
CA THR A 317 -6.48 2.26 27.22
C THR A 317 -5.41 2.92 26.35
N THR A 318 -5.38 4.26 26.30
CA THR A 318 -4.39 5.04 25.52
C THR A 318 -2.94 4.60 25.75
N PRO A 319 -2.42 4.49 27.00
CA PRO A 319 -1.06 4.00 27.24
C PRO A 319 -0.86 2.51 26.94
N LYS A 320 -1.91 1.77 26.53
CA LYS A 320 -1.91 0.31 26.31
C LYS A 320 -2.10 -0.10 24.84
N ILE A 321 -2.26 0.87 23.93
CA ILE A 321 -2.48 0.70 22.47
C ILE A 321 -1.35 -0.05 21.73
N GLY A 322 -0.21 -0.31 22.38
CA GLY A 322 0.87 -1.14 21.82
C GLY A 322 1.17 -2.42 22.61
N ILE A 323 0.49 -2.66 23.73
CA ILE A 323 0.80 -3.76 24.66
C ILE A 323 -0.16 -4.92 24.44
N CYS A 324 -1.47 -4.63 24.45
CA CYS A 324 -2.50 -5.67 24.36
C CYS A 324 -3.81 -5.20 23.70
N VAL A 325 -3.86 -3.92 23.31
CA VAL A 325 -5.00 -3.26 22.65
C VAL A 325 -4.54 -2.90 21.24
N PHE A 326 -5.28 -3.27 20.18
CA PHE A 326 -4.83 -3.07 18.79
C PHE A 326 -5.90 -2.39 17.94
N SER A 327 -5.57 -1.45 17.07
CA SER A 327 -6.52 -0.94 16.08
C SER A 327 -6.94 -2.06 15.12
N ALA A 328 -8.25 -2.27 14.92
CA ALA A 328 -8.73 -3.31 14.00
C ALA A 328 -8.42 -2.92 12.54
N VAL A 329 -7.48 -3.60 11.90
CA VAL A 329 -7.28 -3.54 10.44
C VAL A 329 -7.85 -4.81 9.82
N THR A 330 -8.76 -4.67 8.85
CA THR A 330 -9.11 -5.75 7.92
C THR A 330 -8.26 -5.60 6.67
N PRO A 331 -7.22 -6.42 6.45
CA PRO A 331 -6.34 -6.24 5.31
C PRO A 331 -7.07 -6.40 3.97
N PRO A 332 -6.69 -5.61 2.95
CA PRO A 332 -7.14 -5.85 1.58
C PRO A 332 -6.62 -7.19 1.05
N THR A 333 -7.25 -7.72 0.00
CA THR A 333 -6.71 -8.83 -0.80
C THR A 333 -6.54 -8.40 -2.25
N LEU A 334 -5.63 -9.04 -2.99
CA LEU A 334 -5.42 -8.81 -4.42
C LEU A 334 -5.47 -10.15 -5.14
N SER A 335 -6.47 -10.33 -6.00
CA SER A 335 -6.76 -11.58 -6.72
C SER A 335 -6.39 -11.52 -8.21
N LEU A 336 -6.49 -10.34 -8.83
CA LEU A 336 -6.20 -10.16 -10.25
C LEU A 336 -5.66 -8.75 -10.53
N VAL A 337 -4.69 -8.68 -11.45
CA VAL A 337 -4.16 -7.47 -12.08
C VAL A 337 -4.37 -7.62 -13.59
N SER A 338 -5.18 -6.75 -14.21
CA SER A 338 -5.53 -6.90 -15.63
C SER A 338 -5.58 -5.55 -16.38
N PRO A 339 -4.82 -5.38 -17.47
CA PRO A 339 -3.75 -6.26 -17.93
C PRO A 339 -2.62 -6.37 -16.88
N ASN A 340 -1.85 -7.45 -16.94
CA ASN A 340 -0.71 -7.69 -16.03
C ASN A 340 0.64 -7.24 -16.62
N HIS A 341 0.63 -6.50 -17.72
CA HIS A 341 1.82 -5.95 -18.35
C HIS A 341 1.52 -4.68 -19.15
N GLY A 342 2.57 -3.93 -19.48
CA GLY A 342 2.51 -2.72 -20.32
C GLY A 342 3.85 -1.99 -20.38
N LEU A 343 3.95 -0.96 -21.22
CA LEU A 343 5.21 -0.29 -21.54
C LEU A 343 5.91 0.37 -20.33
N ALA A 344 7.24 0.34 -20.33
CA ALA A 344 8.10 1.07 -19.38
C ALA A 344 7.86 2.60 -19.35
N SER A 345 7.27 3.18 -20.40
CA SER A 345 6.84 4.58 -20.42
C SER A 345 5.65 4.88 -19.49
N GLY A 346 4.98 3.85 -18.94
CA GLY A 346 3.78 3.99 -18.14
C GLY A 346 2.55 4.34 -18.97
N GLY A 347 1.45 4.68 -18.28
CA GLY A 347 0.19 5.10 -18.91
C GLY A 347 -0.80 3.97 -19.19
N THR A 348 -0.45 2.71 -18.90
CA THR A 348 -1.36 1.57 -19.06
C THR A 348 -2.48 1.65 -18.03
N ALA A 349 -3.73 1.62 -18.48
CA ALA A 349 -4.89 1.48 -17.62
C ALA A 349 -5.03 0.04 -17.14
N VAL A 350 -5.04 -0.17 -15.83
CA VAL A 350 -5.05 -1.49 -15.16
C VAL A 350 -6.21 -1.54 -14.18
N THR A 351 -6.94 -2.65 -14.19
CA THR A 351 -7.96 -2.97 -13.18
C THR A 351 -7.37 -3.95 -12.17
N LEU A 352 -7.45 -3.59 -10.89
CA LEU A 352 -7.08 -4.45 -9.78
C LEU A 352 -8.36 -5.02 -9.15
N THR A 353 -8.44 -6.34 -9.00
CA THR A 353 -9.61 -7.02 -8.40
C THR A 353 -9.21 -7.71 -7.10
N GLY A 354 -10.03 -7.56 -6.05
CA GLY A 354 -9.72 -8.07 -4.72
C GLY A 354 -10.86 -7.92 -3.73
N THR A 355 -10.54 -7.74 -2.45
CA THR A 355 -11.52 -7.47 -1.38
C THR A 355 -11.00 -6.42 -0.41
N ASN A 356 -11.92 -5.78 0.32
CA ASN A 356 -11.65 -4.78 1.36
C ASN A 356 -10.82 -3.58 0.87
N PHE A 357 -10.91 -3.20 -0.40
CA PHE A 357 -10.37 -1.92 -0.85
C PHE A 357 -11.18 -0.77 -0.25
N GLN A 358 -10.52 0.36 0.00
CA GLN A 358 -11.14 1.54 0.58
C GLN A 358 -10.97 2.76 -0.34
N SER A 359 -11.92 3.69 -0.25
CA SER A 359 -11.78 5.00 -0.89
C SER A 359 -10.55 5.71 -0.32
N GLY A 360 -9.68 6.23 -1.18
CA GLY A 360 -8.38 6.79 -0.78
C GLY A 360 -7.22 5.78 -0.72
N ALA A 361 -7.44 4.52 -1.13
CA ALA A 361 -6.34 3.57 -1.30
C ALA A 361 -5.26 4.10 -2.26
N THR A 362 -4.00 3.77 -1.94
CA THR A 362 -2.84 4.09 -2.77
C THR A 362 -2.26 2.81 -3.35
N VAL A 363 -1.63 2.91 -4.53
CA VAL A 363 -1.05 1.78 -5.24
C VAL A 363 0.37 2.11 -5.70
N THR A 364 1.30 1.16 -5.54
CA THR A 364 2.66 1.27 -6.08
C THR A 364 3.02 0.06 -6.95
N PHE A 365 3.87 0.28 -7.94
CA PHE A 365 4.44 -0.71 -8.84
C PHE A 365 5.96 -0.75 -8.63
N GLY A 366 6.46 -1.79 -7.97
CA GLY A 366 7.88 -1.90 -7.60
C GLY A 366 8.37 -0.72 -6.75
N GLY A 367 7.49 -0.18 -5.89
CA GLY A 367 7.76 1.00 -5.06
C GLY A 367 7.50 2.35 -5.73
N THR A 368 7.27 2.41 -7.04
CA THR A 368 6.90 3.66 -7.74
C THR A 368 5.38 3.88 -7.64
N PRO A 369 4.90 5.03 -7.14
CA PRO A 369 3.47 5.32 -7.05
C PRO A 369 2.77 5.27 -8.42
N ALA A 370 1.54 4.74 -8.46
CA ALA A 370 0.70 4.78 -9.65
C ALA A 370 0.41 6.24 -10.08
N ALA A 371 0.27 6.48 -11.38
CA ALA A 371 0.00 7.82 -11.91
C ALA A 371 -1.41 8.32 -11.52
N SER A 372 -2.37 7.40 -11.40
CA SER A 372 -3.66 7.66 -10.77
C SER A 372 -4.25 6.37 -10.18
N VAL A 373 -5.09 6.53 -9.18
CA VAL A 373 -5.87 5.46 -8.54
C VAL A 373 -7.30 5.95 -8.38
N THR A 374 -8.25 5.23 -8.94
CA THR A 374 -9.69 5.46 -8.78
C THR A 374 -10.29 4.29 -8.03
N PHE A 375 -10.94 4.59 -6.90
CA PHE A 375 -11.71 3.62 -6.15
C PHE A 375 -13.07 3.42 -6.84
N ASN A 376 -13.30 2.22 -7.39
CA ASN A 376 -14.60 1.89 -7.99
C ASN A 376 -15.56 1.37 -6.91
N ASN A 377 -15.09 0.40 -6.12
CA ASN A 377 -15.79 -0.20 -4.99
C ASN A 377 -14.82 -1.08 -4.17
N ALA A 378 -15.30 -1.71 -3.09
CA ALA A 378 -14.49 -2.51 -2.17
C ALA A 378 -13.80 -3.74 -2.81
N THR A 379 -14.12 -4.08 -4.07
CA THR A 379 -13.53 -5.21 -4.80
C THR A 379 -12.75 -4.79 -6.05
N SER A 380 -12.75 -3.51 -6.43
CA SER A 380 -12.15 -3.04 -7.67
C SER A 380 -11.52 -1.66 -7.56
N LEU A 381 -10.28 -1.54 -8.06
CA LEU A 381 -9.59 -0.27 -8.31
C LEU A 381 -9.25 -0.15 -9.80
N SER A 382 -9.43 1.03 -10.37
CA SER A 382 -8.87 1.40 -11.68
C SER A 382 -7.62 2.23 -11.46
N VAL A 383 -6.48 1.81 -12.01
CA VAL A 383 -5.18 2.48 -11.82
C VAL A 383 -4.49 2.74 -13.15
N VAL A 384 -3.66 3.77 -13.21
CA VAL A 384 -2.78 4.03 -14.36
C VAL A 384 -1.33 3.82 -13.94
N THR A 385 -0.61 2.99 -14.68
CA THR A 385 0.78 2.64 -14.35
C THR A 385 1.72 3.85 -14.47
N PRO A 386 2.74 3.96 -13.60
CA PRO A 386 3.74 5.01 -13.73
C PRO A 386 4.79 4.66 -14.78
N ALA A 387 5.54 5.67 -15.23
CA ALA A 387 6.77 5.44 -15.99
C ALA A 387 7.86 4.87 -15.07
N ARG A 388 8.47 3.74 -15.46
CA ARG A 388 9.58 3.12 -14.72
C ARG A 388 10.36 2.15 -15.59
N ALA A 389 11.56 1.79 -15.13
CA ALA A 389 12.43 0.84 -15.84
C ALA A 389 11.72 -0.52 -16.07
N ALA A 390 12.03 -1.15 -17.20
CA ALA A 390 11.49 -2.45 -17.59
C ALA A 390 11.80 -3.55 -16.56
N GLY A 391 10.93 -4.55 -16.49
CA GLY A 391 11.05 -5.70 -15.60
C GLY A 391 9.79 -5.99 -14.80
N THR A 392 9.74 -7.19 -14.23
CA THR A 392 8.65 -7.65 -13.37
C THR A 392 8.74 -7.04 -11.98
N VAL A 393 7.61 -6.63 -11.42
CA VAL A 393 7.53 -5.98 -10.12
C VAL A 393 6.34 -6.42 -9.29
N ASN A 394 6.45 -6.17 -7.99
CA ASN A 394 5.34 -6.28 -7.06
C ASN A 394 4.34 -5.12 -7.26
N VAL A 395 3.06 -5.42 -7.04
CA VAL A 395 2.00 -4.41 -6.92
C VAL A 395 1.59 -4.36 -5.46
N VAL A 396 1.70 -3.20 -4.82
CA VAL A 396 1.33 -3.01 -3.42
C VAL A 396 0.15 -2.07 -3.33
N ILE A 397 -0.90 -2.48 -2.63
CA ILE A 397 -2.08 -1.67 -2.34
C ILE A 397 -2.06 -1.37 -0.84
N THR A 398 -2.21 -0.09 -0.50
CA THR A 398 -2.28 0.39 0.89
C THR A 398 -3.56 1.17 1.07
N ASN A 399 -4.44 0.69 1.95
CA ASN A 399 -5.65 1.39 2.34
C ASN A 399 -5.33 2.55 3.32
N PRO A 400 -6.23 3.54 3.47
CA PRO A 400 -6.10 4.61 4.46
C PRO A 400 -5.97 4.13 5.90
N ASP A 401 -6.56 2.97 6.24
CA ASP A 401 -6.45 2.33 7.56
C ASP A 401 -5.10 1.62 7.80
N THR A 402 -4.14 1.76 6.88
CA THR A 402 -2.82 1.10 6.85
C THR A 402 -2.83 -0.40 6.55
N GLY A 403 -4.00 -0.98 6.26
CA GLY A 403 -4.11 -2.34 5.73
C GLY A 403 -3.40 -2.44 4.38
N THR A 404 -2.53 -3.43 4.22
CA THR A 404 -1.74 -3.62 2.99
C THR A 404 -1.93 -5.00 2.39
N VAL A 405 -1.78 -5.08 1.07
CA VAL A 405 -1.60 -6.33 0.32
C VAL A 405 -0.52 -6.16 -0.74
N THR A 406 0.29 -7.21 -0.93
CA THR A 406 1.32 -7.27 -1.97
C THR A 406 1.00 -8.39 -2.94
N GLY A 407 0.77 -8.04 -4.20
CA GLY A 407 0.83 -8.98 -5.32
C GLY A 407 2.29 -9.13 -5.76
N THR A 408 2.93 -10.23 -5.38
CA THR A 408 4.32 -10.52 -5.74
C THR A 408 4.46 -10.78 -7.24
N ASN A 409 5.40 -10.10 -7.90
CA ASN A 409 5.64 -10.24 -9.34
C ASN A 409 4.37 -10.11 -10.21
N ALA A 410 3.42 -9.29 -9.76
CA ALA A 410 2.07 -9.24 -10.33
C ALA A 410 1.95 -8.37 -11.59
N TYR A 411 2.99 -7.59 -11.93
CA TYR A 411 2.98 -6.76 -13.14
C TYR A 411 4.35 -6.70 -13.82
N THR A 412 4.38 -6.71 -15.15
CA THR A 412 5.62 -6.59 -15.95
C THR A 412 5.65 -5.30 -16.77
N PHE A 413 6.73 -4.53 -16.62
CA PHE A 413 7.02 -3.40 -17.50
C PHE A 413 7.82 -3.85 -18.72
N ASP A 414 7.24 -3.74 -19.90
CA ASP A 414 7.85 -4.15 -21.15
C ASP A 414 8.87 -3.11 -21.64
N PRO A 415 10.03 -3.55 -22.16
CA PRO A 415 11.07 -2.63 -22.61
C PRO A 415 10.69 -1.91 -23.90
N LEU A 416 11.05 -0.63 -24.01
CA LEU A 416 10.89 0.15 -25.24
C LEU A 416 11.87 -0.34 -26.33
N PRO A 417 11.53 -0.19 -27.63
CA PRO A 417 12.47 -0.45 -28.71
C PRO A 417 13.65 0.53 -28.64
N THR A 418 14.81 0.10 -29.14
CA THR A 418 16.01 0.96 -29.28
C THR A 418 16.49 0.95 -30.72
N LEU A 419 17.14 2.05 -31.16
CA LEU A 419 17.65 2.21 -32.52
C LEU A 419 19.12 2.65 -32.49
N SER A 420 20.03 1.70 -32.71
CA SER A 420 21.48 1.89 -32.57
C SER A 420 22.20 2.22 -33.88
N ALA A 421 21.72 1.76 -35.03
CA ALA A 421 22.33 2.06 -36.34
C ALA A 421 21.38 1.86 -37.52
N LEU A 422 21.72 2.53 -38.63
CA LEU A 422 21.17 2.25 -39.97
C LEU A 422 22.35 1.95 -40.91
N THR A 423 22.24 0.94 -41.75
CA THR A 423 23.31 0.57 -42.69
C THR A 423 22.75 0.20 -44.07
N PRO A 424 23.10 0.95 -45.12
CA PRO A 424 23.77 2.25 -45.08
C PRO A 424 22.89 3.32 -44.38
N ASN A 425 23.50 4.36 -43.81
CA ASN A 425 22.79 5.49 -43.21
C ASN A 425 22.53 6.65 -44.20
N ARG A 426 22.65 6.39 -45.49
CA ARG A 426 22.41 7.35 -46.57
C ARG A 426 21.95 6.68 -47.85
N GLY A 427 21.33 7.47 -48.72
CA GLY A 427 20.84 7.05 -50.04
C GLY A 427 20.45 8.24 -50.89
N THR A 428 20.11 7.99 -52.15
CA THR A 428 19.73 9.08 -53.07
C THR A 428 18.36 9.65 -52.76
N ILE A 429 18.07 10.90 -53.17
CA ILE A 429 16.74 11.52 -53.05
C ILE A 429 15.60 10.72 -53.70
N ALA A 430 15.90 9.81 -54.64
CA ALA A 430 14.91 8.94 -55.28
C ALA A 430 14.41 7.80 -54.36
N GLY A 431 15.07 7.57 -53.22
CA GLY A 431 14.82 6.41 -52.37
C GLY A 431 15.35 5.12 -52.99
N GLY A 432 14.77 3.98 -52.60
CA GLY A 432 15.08 2.66 -53.16
C GLY A 432 16.28 1.96 -52.52
N THR A 433 16.97 2.59 -51.57
CA THR A 433 18.11 1.97 -50.87
C THR A 433 17.59 0.94 -49.87
N SER A 434 18.08 -0.30 -49.94
CA SER A 434 17.85 -1.29 -48.87
C SER A 434 18.67 -0.92 -47.64
N VAL A 435 18.00 -0.75 -46.50
CA VAL A 435 18.59 -0.30 -45.23
C VAL A 435 18.32 -1.34 -44.15
N ALA A 436 19.39 -1.82 -43.52
CA ALA A 436 19.31 -2.59 -42.28
C ALA A 436 19.24 -1.63 -41.09
N ILE A 437 18.22 -1.78 -40.25
CA ILE A 437 18.06 -1.05 -38.98
C ILE A 437 18.45 -1.98 -37.84
N THR A 438 19.45 -1.60 -37.06
CA THR A 438 19.94 -2.36 -35.91
C THR A 438 19.46 -1.70 -34.61
N GLY A 439 19.06 -2.53 -33.65
CA GLY A 439 18.51 -2.08 -32.38
C GLY A 439 18.23 -3.23 -31.42
N ALA A 440 17.24 -3.06 -30.55
CA ALA A 440 16.76 -4.09 -29.63
C ALA A 440 15.27 -3.92 -29.35
N ASN A 441 14.63 -4.99 -28.88
CA ASN A 441 13.22 -5.07 -28.53
C ASN A 441 12.26 -4.74 -29.70
N PHE A 442 12.67 -4.99 -30.94
CA PHE A 442 11.74 -4.93 -32.06
C PHE A 442 10.73 -6.07 -32.01
N GLN A 443 9.51 -5.79 -32.42
CA GLN A 443 8.42 -6.77 -32.47
C GLN A 443 7.98 -7.03 -33.90
N ASN A 444 7.47 -8.23 -34.16
CA ASN A 444 6.86 -8.55 -35.44
C ASN A 444 5.63 -7.66 -35.67
N GLY A 445 5.55 -6.98 -36.80
CA GLY A 445 4.55 -5.94 -37.08
C GLY A 445 4.99 -4.51 -36.75
N ALA A 446 6.25 -4.29 -36.36
CA ALA A 446 6.79 -2.95 -36.20
C ALA A 446 6.68 -2.13 -37.50
N THR A 447 6.42 -0.83 -37.36
CA THR A 447 6.37 0.13 -38.45
C THR A 447 7.59 1.06 -38.40
N VAL A 448 8.02 1.53 -39.58
CA VAL A 448 9.17 2.44 -39.70
C VAL A 448 8.77 3.66 -40.52
N ASN A 449 9.16 4.84 -40.04
CA ASN A 449 8.91 6.13 -40.67
C ASN A 449 10.23 6.88 -40.91
N PHE A 450 10.43 7.41 -42.12
CA PHE A 450 11.54 8.29 -42.50
C PHE A 450 11.01 9.70 -42.73
N GLY A 451 11.31 10.63 -41.82
CA GLY A 451 11.00 12.05 -42.00
C GLY A 451 9.52 12.36 -42.29
N GLY A 452 8.58 11.53 -41.83
CA GLY A 452 7.14 11.64 -42.11
C GLY A 452 6.59 10.57 -43.07
N THR A 453 7.44 9.81 -43.77
CA THR A 453 6.99 8.79 -44.73
C THR A 453 7.12 7.36 -44.17
N ASN A 454 6.01 6.63 -44.08
CA ASN A 454 5.99 5.23 -43.67
C ASN A 454 6.50 4.31 -44.79
N VAL A 455 7.19 3.23 -44.41
CA VAL A 455 7.69 2.21 -45.34
C VAL A 455 7.27 0.81 -44.93
N ALA A 456 7.27 -0.11 -45.89
CA ALA A 456 7.12 -1.53 -45.61
C ALA A 456 8.34 -2.04 -44.83
N VAL A 457 8.09 -2.92 -43.85
CA VAL A 457 9.10 -3.43 -42.93
C VAL A 457 9.17 -4.95 -43.04
N THR A 458 10.37 -5.46 -43.26
CA THR A 458 10.68 -6.88 -43.08
C THR A 458 11.25 -7.05 -41.67
N PHE A 459 10.49 -7.73 -40.80
CA PHE A 459 10.96 -8.11 -39.47
C PHE A 459 11.91 -9.31 -39.59
N ASN A 460 13.20 -9.11 -39.29
CA ASN A 460 14.18 -10.20 -39.31
C ASN A 460 14.23 -10.89 -37.94
N ASN A 461 14.39 -10.10 -36.87
CA ASN A 461 14.36 -10.55 -35.47
C ASN A 461 14.27 -9.32 -34.54
N SER A 462 14.28 -9.55 -33.22
CA SER A 462 14.15 -8.49 -32.21
C SER A 462 15.28 -7.45 -32.18
N THR A 463 16.35 -7.65 -32.94
CA THR A 463 17.51 -6.74 -33.01
C THR A 463 17.73 -6.14 -34.40
N GLN A 464 16.98 -6.60 -35.42
CA GLN A 464 17.18 -6.16 -36.80
C GLN A 464 15.89 -6.11 -37.61
N LEU A 465 15.71 -5.01 -38.33
CA LEU A 465 14.68 -4.82 -39.36
C LEU A 465 15.35 -4.51 -40.71
N THR A 466 14.68 -4.85 -41.80
CA THR A 466 15.07 -4.43 -43.16
C THR A 466 13.96 -3.61 -43.79
N VAL A 467 14.33 -2.46 -44.37
CA VAL A 467 13.40 -1.54 -45.03
C VAL A 467 13.99 -1.03 -46.34
N THR A 468 13.16 -0.50 -47.22
CA THR A 468 13.60 0.26 -48.39
C THR A 468 13.32 1.74 -48.16
N SER A 469 14.33 2.60 -48.29
CA SER A 469 14.15 4.04 -48.07
C SER A 469 13.16 4.63 -49.08
N PRO A 470 12.25 5.52 -48.65
CA PRO A 470 11.34 6.22 -49.55
C PRO A 470 12.07 7.34 -50.30
N ALA A 471 11.42 7.91 -51.33
CA ALA A 471 11.90 9.16 -51.92
C ALA A 471 11.71 10.31 -50.93
N HIS A 472 12.68 11.24 -50.88
CA HIS A 472 12.64 12.38 -49.99
C HIS A 472 13.54 13.52 -50.50
N ALA A 473 13.24 14.76 -50.11
CA ALA A 473 14.10 15.90 -50.41
C ALA A 473 15.51 15.75 -49.79
N THR A 474 16.50 16.40 -50.40
CA THR A 474 17.89 16.40 -49.91
C THR A 474 17.98 16.87 -48.47
N GLY A 475 18.82 16.21 -47.67
CA GLY A 475 19.03 16.53 -46.26
C GLY A 475 18.92 15.33 -45.33
N THR A 476 19.12 15.57 -44.04
CA THR A 476 18.97 14.54 -43.00
C THR A 476 17.53 14.44 -42.51
N VAL A 477 17.04 13.22 -42.29
CA VAL A 477 15.74 12.96 -41.66
C VAL A 477 15.88 12.17 -40.37
N GLY A 478 14.93 12.34 -39.45
CA GLY A 478 14.73 11.40 -38.35
C GLY A 478 14.15 10.09 -38.85
N VAL A 479 14.47 9.00 -38.15
CA VAL A 479 13.86 7.69 -38.37
C VAL A 479 13.20 7.21 -37.08
N THR A 480 11.93 6.86 -37.17
CA THR A 480 11.11 6.38 -36.06
C THR A 480 10.74 4.92 -36.28
N VAL A 481 10.95 4.09 -35.27
CA VAL A 481 10.45 2.71 -35.21
C VAL A 481 9.35 2.66 -34.15
N THR A 482 8.19 2.12 -34.51
CA THR A 482 7.05 1.94 -33.59
C THR A 482 6.62 0.48 -33.59
N ASN A 483 6.64 -0.15 -32.42
CA ASN A 483 6.17 -1.50 -32.21
C ASN A 483 4.63 -1.56 -32.14
N PRO A 484 4.02 -2.74 -32.36
CA PRO A 484 2.56 -2.93 -32.24
C PRO A 484 1.97 -2.61 -30.86
N ASP A 485 2.77 -2.73 -29.79
CA ASP A 485 2.39 -2.36 -28.43
C ASP A 485 2.36 -0.83 -28.18
N GLY A 486 2.71 -0.03 -29.19
CA GLY A 486 2.79 1.43 -29.14
C GLY A 486 4.15 1.97 -28.67
N GLY A 487 5.09 1.10 -28.28
CA GLY A 487 6.45 1.51 -27.91
C GLY A 487 7.18 2.08 -29.11
N ALA A 488 7.75 3.28 -28.99
CA ALA A 488 8.40 3.95 -30.11
C ALA A 488 9.77 4.51 -29.73
N VAL A 489 10.66 4.55 -30.72
CA VAL A 489 11.98 5.20 -30.63
C VAL A 489 12.22 6.01 -31.89
N THR A 490 12.69 7.25 -31.70
CA THR A 490 13.11 8.11 -32.81
C THR A 490 14.58 8.41 -32.68
N ARG A 491 15.35 8.16 -33.74
CA ARG A 491 16.70 8.68 -33.88
C ARG A 491 16.66 9.90 -34.79
N THR A 492 17.02 11.07 -34.26
CA THR A 492 17.10 12.32 -35.01
C THR A 492 18.28 12.30 -35.98
N SER A 493 18.12 12.90 -37.16
CA SER A 493 19.15 12.98 -38.21
C SER A 493 19.80 11.63 -38.54
N ALA A 494 18.99 10.58 -38.59
CA ALA A 494 19.41 9.19 -38.70
C ALA A 494 19.76 8.75 -40.13
N TYR A 495 19.15 9.38 -41.14
CA TYR A 495 19.36 9.02 -42.55
C TYR A 495 19.57 10.25 -43.42
N PHE A 496 20.60 10.24 -44.28
CA PHE A 496 20.92 11.36 -45.17
C PHE A 496 20.54 11.07 -46.63
N TYR A 497 19.65 11.89 -47.18
CA TYR A 497 19.32 11.90 -48.60
C TYR A 497 20.33 12.74 -49.37
N THR A 498 21.16 12.08 -50.17
CA THR A 498 22.20 12.72 -50.99
C THR A 498 21.58 13.34 -52.24
N PRO A 499 22.00 14.55 -52.65
CA PRO A 499 21.63 15.09 -53.94
C PRO A 499 22.09 14.18 -55.09
N PRO A 500 21.47 14.26 -56.28
CA PRO A 500 21.96 13.55 -57.46
C PRO A 500 23.43 13.89 -57.72
N PRO A 501 24.25 12.94 -58.19
CA PRO A 501 25.60 13.26 -58.67
C PRO A 501 25.49 14.33 -59.76
N ALA A 502 26.15 15.48 -59.57
CA ALA A 502 26.36 16.41 -60.67
C ALA A 502 27.33 15.75 -61.67
N VAL A 503 27.00 15.79 -62.96
CA VAL A 503 28.00 15.46 -64.00
C VAL A 503 29.10 16.52 -63.90
N THR A 504 30.35 16.11 -63.77
CA THR A 504 31.50 17.02 -63.65
C THR A 504 32.60 16.58 -64.59
N ASP A 505 33.16 17.51 -65.34
CA ASP A 505 34.34 17.30 -66.16
C ASP A 505 35.62 17.47 -65.33
N PHE A 506 36.68 16.75 -65.71
CA PHE A 506 38.00 16.86 -65.10
C PHE A 506 38.91 17.78 -65.92
N TYR A 507 39.51 18.76 -65.24
CA TYR A 507 40.41 19.74 -65.83
C TYR A 507 41.80 19.60 -65.20
N THR A 508 42.82 19.36 -66.02
CA THR A 508 44.21 19.27 -65.56
C THR A 508 44.79 20.65 -65.27
N LEU A 509 45.61 20.75 -64.22
CA LEU A 509 46.38 21.93 -63.88
C LEU A 509 47.88 21.62 -63.89
N THR A 510 48.71 22.62 -64.17
CA THR A 510 50.13 22.54 -63.84
C THR A 510 50.27 22.41 -62.32
N PRO A 511 51.01 21.40 -61.79
CA PRO A 511 51.13 21.19 -60.35
C PRO A 511 51.49 22.47 -59.60
N CYS A 512 50.68 22.81 -58.61
CA CYS A 512 50.81 24.07 -57.87
C CYS A 512 50.54 23.87 -56.39
N ARG A 513 51.41 24.43 -55.54
CA ARG A 513 51.29 24.34 -54.09
C ARG A 513 50.26 25.32 -53.57
N VAL A 514 49.18 24.81 -52.97
CA VAL A 514 48.13 25.63 -52.36
C VAL A 514 48.53 26.08 -50.97
N PHE A 515 49.08 25.16 -50.15
CA PHE A 515 49.64 25.52 -48.84
C PHE A 515 50.85 24.66 -48.47
N ASP A 516 51.70 25.24 -47.61
CA ASP A 516 52.85 24.58 -46.99
C ASP A 516 53.00 25.07 -45.56
N THR A 517 52.75 24.19 -44.59
CA THR A 517 52.82 24.58 -43.17
C THR A 517 54.24 24.83 -42.66
N ARG A 518 55.27 24.54 -43.47
CA ARG A 518 56.66 24.90 -43.16
C ARG A 518 56.95 26.38 -43.41
N ASN A 519 56.13 27.06 -44.21
CA ASN A 519 56.32 28.46 -44.56
C ASN A 519 55.33 29.35 -43.80
N PRO A 520 55.72 29.99 -42.69
CA PRO A 520 54.82 30.83 -41.89
C PRO A 520 54.38 32.14 -42.56
N ASN A 521 54.98 32.54 -43.69
CA ASN A 521 54.78 33.85 -44.32
C ASN A 521 54.21 33.81 -45.76
N GLY A 522 53.91 32.62 -46.31
CA GLY A 522 53.34 32.42 -47.66
C GLY A 522 51.84 32.10 -47.63
N PRO A 523 51.09 32.20 -48.74
CA PRO A 523 49.71 32.73 -48.76
C PRO A 523 48.65 31.91 -48.01
N SER A 524 48.97 30.71 -47.50
CA SER A 524 48.14 29.94 -46.57
C SER A 524 48.97 28.97 -45.70
N GLY A 525 50.21 29.35 -45.34
CA GLY A 525 51.16 28.48 -44.64
C GLY A 525 51.44 28.88 -43.19
N GLY A 526 51.76 27.89 -42.36
CA GLY A 526 52.11 28.00 -40.95
C GLY A 526 50.94 28.39 -40.02
N PRO A 527 51.05 28.11 -38.70
CA PRO A 527 52.10 27.34 -38.04
C PRO A 527 52.03 25.83 -38.36
N ILE A 528 52.94 25.03 -37.79
CA ILE A 528 52.85 23.56 -37.76
C ILE A 528 51.52 23.10 -37.13
N PHE A 529 50.97 21.96 -37.52
CA PHE A 529 49.80 21.41 -36.82
C PHE A 529 50.21 20.92 -35.43
N ALA A 530 49.47 21.32 -34.40
CA ALA A 530 49.57 20.74 -33.07
C ALA A 530 48.81 19.41 -32.98
N ALA A 531 48.96 18.71 -31.85
CA ALA A 531 48.25 17.46 -31.58
C ALA A 531 46.73 17.66 -31.68
N ASN A 532 46.05 16.81 -32.44
CA ASN A 532 44.60 16.88 -32.67
C ASN A 532 44.08 18.22 -33.22
N ALA A 533 44.97 19.03 -33.82
CA ALA A 533 44.58 20.32 -34.37
C ALA A 533 43.99 20.19 -35.77
N GLU A 534 42.98 21.01 -36.05
CA GLU A 534 42.34 21.12 -37.36
C GLU A 534 42.49 22.54 -37.94
N ARG A 535 42.54 22.63 -39.27
CA ARG A 535 42.49 23.91 -39.99
C ARG A 535 41.83 23.76 -41.36
N ASN A 536 41.16 24.82 -41.78
CA ASN A 536 40.64 24.96 -43.14
C ASN A 536 41.64 25.72 -44.01
N PHE A 537 41.77 25.27 -45.26
CA PHE A 537 42.53 25.96 -46.30
C PHE A 537 41.64 26.21 -47.50
N THR A 538 41.64 27.45 -48.00
CA THR A 538 40.93 27.83 -49.22
C THR A 538 41.69 27.31 -50.44
N VAL A 539 41.04 26.49 -51.25
CA VAL A 539 41.63 25.94 -52.47
C VAL A 539 41.05 26.61 -53.71
N ALA A 540 39.74 26.81 -53.76
CA ALA A 540 39.11 27.53 -54.85
C ALA A 540 39.63 28.98 -54.92
N GLY A 541 39.91 29.46 -56.13
CA GLY A 541 40.55 30.74 -56.39
C GLY A 541 42.08 30.70 -56.33
N SER A 542 42.69 29.60 -55.88
CA SER A 542 44.14 29.40 -55.84
C SER A 542 44.59 28.44 -56.94
N CYS A 543 45.83 28.58 -57.42
CA CYS A 543 46.46 27.62 -58.33
C CYS A 543 45.66 27.30 -59.62
N GLY A 544 44.77 28.20 -60.06
CA GLY A 544 43.92 27.98 -61.23
C GLY A 544 42.66 27.14 -60.99
N VAL A 545 42.36 26.77 -59.73
CA VAL A 545 41.10 26.11 -59.35
C VAL A 545 39.97 27.15 -59.35
N PRO A 546 38.91 27.02 -60.17
CA PRO A 546 37.84 28.00 -60.23
C PRO A 546 36.89 27.90 -59.03
N ALA A 547 36.11 28.96 -58.79
CA ALA A 547 35.16 29.04 -57.67
C ALA A 547 34.03 28.00 -57.72
N ASN A 548 33.71 27.48 -58.91
CA ASN A 548 32.69 26.45 -59.12
C ASN A 548 33.24 25.02 -59.10
N ALA A 549 34.53 24.82 -58.79
CA ALA A 549 35.07 23.49 -58.61
C ALA A 549 34.41 22.78 -57.41
N VAL A 550 34.08 21.50 -57.58
CA VAL A 550 33.44 20.68 -56.53
C VAL A 550 34.38 19.66 -55.92
N ALA A 551 35.49 19.33 -56.60
CA ALA A 551 36.57 18.49 -56.09
C ALA A 551 37.91 18.83 -56.74
N ILE A 552 39.01 18.40 -56.12
CA ILE A 552 40.39 18.58 -56.60
C ILE A 552 41.11 17.24 -56.68
N MET A 553 42.01 17.12 -57.66
CA MET A 553 43.04 16.09 -57.70
C MET A 553 44.32 16.67 -57.11
N THR A 554 44.88 16.04 -56.09
CA THR A 554 45.99 16.61 -55.31
C THR A 554 46.99 15.56 -54.85
N ASN A 555 48.18 16.01 -54.49
CA ASN A 555 49.14 15.26 -53.73
C ASN A 555 49.27 15.90 -52.33
N VAL A 556 48.89 15.17 -51.29
CA VAL A 556 49.00 15.59 -49.90
C VAL A 556 50.28 15.02 -49.32
N THR A 557 51.12 15.86 -48.71
CA THR A 557 52.41 15.46 -48.17
C THR A 557 52.47 15.73 -46.66
N ILE A 558 52.72 14.69 -45.88
CA ILE A 558 53.08 14.73 -44.46
C ILE A 558 54.60 14.88 -44.35
N ILE A 559 55.05 15.74 -43.44
CA ILE A 559 56.45 16.09 -43.29
C ILE A 559 56.81 16.15 -41.80
N ASN A 560 57.78 15.34 -41.40
CA ASN A 560 58.40 15.32 -40.07
C ASN A 560 57.41 15.31 -38.89
N PRO A 561 56.45 14.36 -38.83
CA PRO A 561 55.58 14.20 -37.66
C PRO A 561 56.41 13.81 -36.43
N THR A 562 56.08 14.35 -35.25
CA THR A 562 56.79 14.01 -34.01
C THR A 562 56.23 12.80 -33.27
N VAL A 563 54.99 12.39 -33.62
CA VAL A 563 54.33 11.19 -33.09
C VAL A 563 53.59 10.49 -34.24
N SER A 564 53.55 9.17 -34.23
CA SER A 564 52.80 8.38 -35.22
C SER A 564 51.30 8.63 -35.10
N GLY A 565 50.57 8.59 -36.21
CA GLY A 565 49.14 8.88 -36.22
C GLY A 565 48.56 8.88 -37.62
N TYR A 566 47.54 9.71 -37.85
CA TYR A 566 46.90 9.82 -39.14
C TYR A 566 46.57 11.28 -39.50
N LEU A 567 46.44 11.52 -40.80
CA LEU A 567 45.94 12.76 -41.37
C LEU A 567 44.56 12.49 -41.97
N SER A 568 43.59 13.34 -41.64
CA SER A 568 42.29 13.38 -42.33
C SER A 568 42.23 14.64 -43.16
N VAL A 569 41.81 14.52 -44.42
CA VAL A 569 41.53 15.65 -45.30
C VAL A 569 40.11 15.50 -45.86
N ASP A 570 39.25 16.43 -45.48
CA ASP A 570 37.82 16.40 -45.74
C ASP A 570 37.36 17.72 -46.38
N PRO A 571 36.14 17.78 -46.95
CA PRO A 571 35.54 19.06 -47.32
C PRO A 571 35.53 20.03 -46.13
N GLY A 572 35.81 21.32 -46.36
CA GLY A 572 35.95 22.32 -45.29
C GLY A 572 34.75 22.45 -44.34
N ASN A 573 33.55 22.11 -44.82
CA ASN A 573 32.29 22.12 -44.08
C ASN A 573 31.81 20.73 -43.61
N ALA A 574 32.61 19.68 -43.80
CA ALA A 574 32.27 18.34 -43.33
C ALA A 574 32.49 18.21 -41.81
N PHE A 575 31.66 17.38 -41.16
CA PHE A 575 32.01 16.81 -39.86
C PHE A 575 33.06 15.73 -40.08
N PHE A 576 34.13 15.74 -39.29
CA PHE A 576 35.16 14.70 -39.37
C PHE A 576 34.55 13.33 -39.09
N LEU A 577 34.60 12.44 -40.08
CA LEU A 577 34.06 11.08 -40.00
C LEU A 577 35.05 10.09 -39.34
N GLY A 578 36.23 10.57 -38.92
CA GLY A 578 37.29 9.75 -38.29
C GLY A 578 38.00 8.80 -39.25
N THR A 579 37.79 8.93 -40.56
CA THR A 579 38.43 8.11 -41.59
C THR A 579 39.77 8.72 -42.00
N ALA A 580 40.87 7.98 -41.84
CA ALA A 580 42.21 8.44 -42.22
C ALA A 580 42.38 8.55 -43.75
N THR A 581 42.83 9.70 -44.25
CA THR A 581 43.32 9.86 -45.63
C THR A 581 44.70 9.22 -45.78
N MET A 582 45.55 9.36 -44.75
CA MET A 582 46.89 8.77 -44.67
C MET A 582 47.23 8.44 -43.22
N THR A 583 47.92 7.33 -42.98
CA THR A 583 48.56 7.02 -41.70
C THR A 583 50.06 7.23 -41.81
N PHE A 584 50.72 7.69 -40.76
CA PHE A 584 52.15 7.98 -40.76
C PHE A 584 52.82 7.59 -39.44
N GLN A 585 54.12 7.28 -39.51
CA GLN A 585 55.00 7.06 -38.38
C GLN A 585 55.82 8.30 -38.05
N THR A 586 56.39 8.34 -36.84
CA THR A 586 57.25 9.43 -36.38
C THR A 586 58.45 9.65 -37.33
N GLY A 587 58.69 10.90 -37.72
CA GLY A 587 59.80 11.32 -38.58
C GLY A 587 59.59 11.08 -40.07
N GLU A 588 58.48 10.49 -40.49
CA GLU A 588 58.24 10.17 -41.91
C GLU A 588 58.02 11.42 -42.79
N ILE A 589 58.42 11.29 -44.06
CA ILE A 589 57.97 12.16 -45.14
C ILE A 589 57.23 11.27 -46.12
N LEU A 590 55.90 11.44 -46.20
CA LEU A 590 55.02 10.58 -46.97
C LEU A 590 54.09 11.45 -47.80
N ALA A 591 53.92 11.11 -49.07
CA ALA A 591 52.97 11.76 -49.95
C ALA A 591 51.95 10.75 -50.48
N ASN A 592 50.68 11.16 -50.61
CA ASN A 592 49.65 10.37 -51.25
C ASN A 592 48.86 11.23 -52.23
N ASN A 593 48.56 10.67 -53.39
CA ASN A 593 47.66 11.28 -54.34
C ASN A 593 46.21 11.01 -53.91
N ALA A 594 45.37 12.03 -53.88
CA ALA A 594 43.99 11.95 -53.46
C ALA A 594 43.08 12.80 -54.35
N THR A 595 41.88 12.29 -54.61
CA THR A 595 40.76 13.11 -55.08
C THR A 595 39.97 13.57 -53.85
N LEU A 596 39.88 14.87 -53.63
CA LEU A 596 39.26 15.46 -52.45
C LEU A 596 38.08 16.34 -52.86
N MET A 597 36.93 16.14 -52.24
CA MET A 597 35.80 17.07 -52.40
C MET A 597 36.10 18.40 -51.72
N LEU A 598 35.68 19.50 -52.34
CA LEU A 598 35.72 20.83 -51.75
C LEU A 598 34.44 21.07 -50.93
N ALA A 599 34.49 22.04 -50.01
CA ALA A 599 33.34 22.44 -49.21
C ALA A 599 32.14 22.84 -50.10
N THR A 600 30.96 22.33 -49.77
CA THR A 600 29.71 22.57 -50.51
C THR A 600 29.00 23.87 -50.12
N ASP A 601 29.54 24.62 -49.18
CA ASP A 601 29.03 25.92 -48.70
C ASP A 601 29.50 27.11 -49.55
N GLY A 602 30.18 26.85 -50.68
CA GLY A 602 30.70 27.88 -51.58
C GLY A 602 32.05 28.45 -51.15
N THR A 603 32.64 28.01 -50.04
CA THR A 603 33.98 28.48 -49.62
C THR A 603 35.11 27.83 -50.43
N GLY A 604 34.86 26.67 -51.05
CA GLY A 604 35.87 25.96 -51.84
C GLY A 604 37.09 25.53 -51.01
N THR A 605 36.85 25.20 -49.73
CA THR A 605 37.89 24.87 -48.76
C THR A 605 38.03 23.36 -48.54
N VAL A 606 39.20 22.94 -48.05
CA VAL A 606 39.44 21.62 -47.44
C VAL A 606 39.80 21.78 -45.97
N LYS A 607 39.37 20.83 -45.15
CA LYS A 607 39.74 20.75 -43.73
C LYS A 607 40.79 19.67 -43.55
N VAL A 608 41.86 19.99 -42.82
CA VAL A 608 42.94 19.05 -42.48
C VAL A 608 42.98 18.86 -40.97
N LEU A 609 43.00 17.61 -40.51
CA LEU A 609 43.18 17.22 -39.11
C LEU A 609 44.45 16.39 -38.94
N ASN A 610 45.25 16.77 -37.94
CA ASN A 610 46.32 15.94 -37.41
C ASN A 610 45.79 15.04 -36.28
N GLY A 611 45.43 13.80 -36.57
CA GLY A 611 44.96 12.82 -35.60
C GLY A 611 46.06 12.12 -34.80
N SER A 612 47.15 12.82 -34.47
CA SER A 612 48.26 12.32 -33.66
C SER A 612 48.40 13.09 -32.34
N GLY A 613 49.11 12.49 -31.38
CA GLY A 613 49.49 13.14 -30.12
C GLY A 613 50.67 14.12 -30.25
N GLY A 614 51.20 14.34 -31.46
CA GLY A 614 52.36 15.19 -31.73
C GLY A 614 52.06 16.30 -32.73
N THR A 615 53.12 16.97 -33.17
CA THR A 615 53.08 17.98 -34.23
C THR A 615 53.42 17.40 -35.60
N VAL A 616 52.90 18.01 -36.67
CA VAL A 616 53.19 17.59 -38.06
C VAL A 616 53.13 18.76 -39.04
N HIS A 617 54.03 18.77 -40.02
CA HIS A 617 53.89 19.64 -41.18
C HIS A 617 53.12 18.94 -42.31
N VAL A 618 52.23 19.69 -42.96
CA VAL A 618 51.47 19.27 -44.13
C VAL A 618 51.71 20.24 -45.28
N ALA A 619 51.82 19.72 -46.50
CA ALA A 619 51.76 20.47 -47.74
C ALA A 619 50.74 19.85 -48.69
N LEU A 620 50.11 20.67 -49.53
CA LEU A 620 49.12 20.24 -50.51
C LEU A 620 49.41 20.86 -51.88
N ASP A 621 49.64 20.00 -52.86
CA ASP A 621 49.88 20.37 -54.25
C ASP A 621 48.70 19.93 -55.13
N VAL A 622 48.06 20.84 -55.85
CA VAL A 622 46.92 20.54 -56.73
C VAL A 622 47.43 20.28 -58.15
N THR A 623 46.87 19.26 -58.81
CA THR A 623 47.21 18.84 -60.19
C THR A 623 46.00 18.83 -61.13
N GLY A 624 44.79 19.07 -60.62
CA GLY A 624 43.57 19.21 -61.43
C GLY A 624 42.34 19.42 -60.56
N TYR A 625 41.18 19.64 -61.18
CA TYR A 625 39.91 19.83 -60.49
C TYR A 625 38.73 19.24 -61.27
N TYR A 626 37.62 19.03 -60.57
CA TYR A 626 36.33 18.63 -61.12
C TYR A 626 35.37 19.80 -61.00
N ALA A 627 34.68 20.15 -62.08
CA ALA A 627 33.66 21.20 -62.09
C ALA A 627 32.48 20.80 -63.01
N PRO A 628 31.25 21.31 -62.76
CA PRO A 628 30.08 21.04 -63.61
C PRO A 628 30.24 21.48 -65.06
#